data_AF-A0A8J5U0L5-F1
#
_entry.id   AF-A0A8J5U0L5-F1
#
_cell.length_a   1.000
_cell.length_b   1.000
_cell.length_c   1.000
_cell.angle_alpha   90.00
_cell.angle_beta   90.00
_cell.angle_gamma   90.00
#
_symmetry.space_group_name_H-M   'P 1'
#
loop_
_entity.id
_entity.type
_entity.pdbx_description
1 polymer ?
#
loop_
_entity_poly.entity_id
_entity_poly.type
_entity_poly.pdbx_seq_one_letter_code
_entity_poly.pdbx_strand_id
1 'polypeptide(L)'
;MVVLGHRQSISSSLRQILLDDATTHKRQSDEAHDTDNVSPDLQNQYVQQVLTKLSTSNSTAAYLILCQPDRVFVIEKDHRSASIRESDTFLTAYNHDVKDEDNPAHLQQAAAELAEGDDATGMADLVAYSLERKHDLDDLWKRCVRACKRRYKQRNNVVTRSDVVKFLQNDMIRNEETHYAVIMDPKEGKVTWRRAYEHVGESEGCSTEEN
;
A
#
# COMPACT_ATOMS: atom_id res chain seq x y z
N MET A 1 22.27 -9.58 -6.84
CA MET A 1 21.93 -9.86 -5.41
C MET A 1 22.01 -8.55 -4.63
N VAL A 2 20.94 -8.15 -3.93
CA VAL A 2 20.88 -6.86 -3.18
C VAL A 2 21.91 -6.83 -2.04
N VAL A 3 22.17 -7.99 -1.41
CA VAL A 3 23.12 -8.17 -0.31
C VAL A 3 24.57 -7.88 -0.71
N LEU A 4 24.92 -8.07 -1.99
CA LEU A 4 26.27 -7.81 -2.52
C LEU A 4 26.41 -6.42 -3.18
N GLY A 5 25.41 -5.54 -3.04
CA GLY A 5 25.45 -4.17 -3.59
C GLY A 5 25.28 -4.07 -5.12
N HIS A 6 25.14 -5.19 -5.83
CA HIS A 6 24.96 -5.20 -7.29
C HIS A 6 23.59 -4.67 -7.76
N ARG A 7 22.60 -4.58 -6.86
CA ARG A 7 21.26 -4.04 -7.13
C ARG A 7 20.84 -3.19 -5.93
N GLN A 8 20.50 -1.92 -6.17
CA GLN A 8 19.98 -1.03 -5.14
C GLN A 8 18.63 -1.57 -4.63
N SER A 9 18.38 -1.52 -3.32
CA SER A 9 17.07 -1.84 -2.75
C SER A 9 16.09 -0.68 -2.99
N ILE A 10 14.79 -0.99 -3.12
CA ILE A 10 13.77 0.06 -3.22
C ILE A 10 13.82 1.03 -2.03
N SER A 11 14.09 0.52 -0.83
CA SER A 11 14.23 1.33 0.39
C SER A 11 15.39 2.33 0.30
N SER A 12 16.50 1.95 -0.34
CA SER A 12 17.62 2.87 -0.59
C SER A 12 17.23 3.96 -1.59
N SER A 13 16.52 3.61 -2.67
CA SER A 13 15.99 4.59 -3.63
C SER A 13 15.01 5.57 -2.98
N LEU A 14 14.09 5.07 -2.13
CA LEU A 14 13.15 5.89 -1.38
C LEU A 14 13.85 6.79 -0.36
N ARG A 15 14.82 6.25 0.38
CA ARG A 15 15.62 7.06 1.32
C ARG A 15 16.33 8.19 0.59
N GLN A 16 16.90 7.93 -0.59
CA GLN A 16 17.54 8.97 -1.38
C GLN A 16 16.52 10.04 -1.80
N ILE A 17 15.31 9.67 -2.24
CA ILE A 17 14.25 10.65 -2.55
C ILE A 17 13.92 11.51 -1.33
N LEU A 18 13.68 10.88 -0.17
CA LEU A 18 13.29 11.57 1.06
C LEU A 18 14.41 12.46 1.64
N LEU A 19 15.69 12.14 1.38
CA LEU A 19 16.83 12.87 1.94
C LEU A 19 17.49 13.85 0.97
N ASP A 20 17.41 13.63 -0.35
CA ASP A 20 17.94 14.57 -1.34
C ASP A 20 17.27 15.95 -1.15
N ASP A 21 15.98 15.99 -0.78
CA ASP A 21 15.25 17.22 -0.42
C ASP A 21 15.87 18.00 0.75
N ALA A 22 16.45 17.31 1.73
CA ALA A 22 17.10 17.98 2.87
C ALA A 22 18.39 18.71 2.46
N THR A 23 19.00 18.33 1.33
CA THR A 23 20.23 18.97 0.82
C THR A 23 19.94 20.11 -0.16
N THR A 24 18.87 20.00 -0.95
CA THR A 24 18.48 21.04 -1.92
C THR A 24 17.89 22.27 -1.24
N HIS A 25 17.07 22.09 -0.19
CA HIS A 25 16.53 23.22 0.58
C HIS A 25 17.60 23.93 1.42
N LYS A 26 18.66 23.26 1.85
CA LYS A 26 19.76 23.87 2.63
C LYS A 26 20.63 24.85 1.84
N ARG A 27 20.63 24.79 0.50
CA ARG A 27 21.39 25.73 -0.34
C ARG A 27 20.60 27.00 -0.69
N GLN A 28 19.32 27.09 -0.31
CA GLN A 28 18.46 28.23 -0.67
C GLN A 28 17.86 28.99 0.53
N SER A 29 18.10 28.60 1.78
CA SER A 29 17.58 29.31 2.94
C SER A 29 18.66 29.79 3.91
N ASP A 30 19.20 30.97 3.62
CA ASP A 30 19.66 31.92 4.66
C ASP A 30 18.51 32.83 5.13
N GLU A 31 17.26 32.56 4.74
CA GLU A 31 16.09 33.27 5.26
C GLU A 31 15.05 32.31 5.83
N ALA A 32 14.76 32.49 7.11
CA ALA A 32 13.76 31.76 7.86
C ALA A 32 12.36 32.18 7.39
N HIS A 33 11.69 31.32 6.62
CA HIS A 33 10.27 31.46 6.33
C HIS A 33 9.52 30.16 6.65
N ASP A 34 8.43 30.33 7.40
CA ASP A 34 7.40 29.35 7.74
C ASP A 34 7.13 28.35 6.60
N THR A 35 7.21 27.06 6.91
CA THR A 35 7.02 25.94 5.98
C THR A 35 5.56 25.67 5.58
N ASP A 36 4.64 26.62 5.81
CA ASP A 36 3.21 26.31 5.89
C ASP A 36 2.38 26.55 4.62
N ASN A 37 2.97 26.85 3.46
CA ASN A 37 2.20 26.84 2.19
C ASN A 37 3.10 26.58 0.97
N VAL A 38 3.44 25.31 0.73
CA VAL A 38 3.91 24.86 -0.59
C VAL A 38 2.73 24.98 -1.56
N SER A 39 2.91 25.65 -2.70
CA SER A 39 1.83 25.78 -3.69
C SER A 39 1.42 24.40 -4.24
N PRO A 40 0.13 24.17 -4.57
CA PRO A 40 -0.33 22.90 -5.15
C PRO A 40 0.46 22.50 -6.41
N ASP A 41 0.83 23.50 -7.22
CA ASP A 41 1.62 23.28 -8.44
C ASP A 41 3.02 22.75 -8.14
N LEU A 42 3.67 23.28 -7.10
CA LEU A 42 5.00 22.82 -6.68
C LEU A 42 4.94 21.40 -6.10
N GLN A 43 3.89 21.09 -5.33
CA GLN A 43 3.67 19.75 -4.79
C GLN A 43 3.41 18.73 -5.92
N ASN A 44 2.60 19.10 -6.91
CA ASN A 44 2.37 18.26 -8.08
C ASN A 44 3.65 18.04 -8.90
N GLN A 45 4.44 19.10 -9.12
CA GLN A 45 5.71 18.99 -9.82
C GLN A 45 6.69 18.05 -9.08
N TYR A 46 6.77 18.16 -7.76
CA TYR A 46 7.58 17.26 -6.94
C TYR A 46 7.14 15.81 -7.06
N VAL A 47 5.84 15.53 -6.95
CA VAL A 47 5.31 14.17 -7.11
C VAL A 47 5.66 13.62 -8.49
N GLN A 48 5.54 14.41 -9.57
CA GLN A 48 5.93 13.97 -10.91
C GLN A 48 7.43 13.65 -11.03
N GLN A 49 8.30 14.41 -10.36
CA GLN A 49 9.73 14.09 -10.28
C GLN A 49 9.98 12.78 -9.54
N VAL A 50 9.28 12.55 -8.42
CA VAL A 50 9.35 11.30 -7.65
C VAL A 50 8.90 10.12 -8.50
N LEU A 51 7.75 10.22 -9.18
CA LEU A 51 7.24 9.18 -10.07
C LEU A 51 8.23 8.89 -11.21
N THR A 52 8.79 9.92 -11.84
CA THR A 52 9.79 9.76 -12.91
C THR A 52 11.06 9.06 -12.41
N LYS A 53 11.57 9.47 -11.24
CA LYS A 53 12.76 8.87 -10.62
C LYS A 53 12.51 7.42 -10.25
N LEU A 54 11.34 7.12 -9.67
CA LEU A 54 10.95 5.75 -9.36
C LEU A 54 10.89 4.91 -10.63
N SER A 55 10.15 5.32 -11.66
CA SER A 55 9.98 4.56 -12.91
C SER A 55 11.28 4.24 -13.65
N THR A 56 12.29 5.11 -13.53
CA THR A 56 13.58 4.95 -14.23
C THR A 56 14.69 4.35 -13.37
N SER A 57 14.48 4.27 -12.05
CA SER A 57 15.50 3.76 -11.11
C SER A 57 15.70 2.24 -11.23
N ASN A 58 16.95 1.80 -11.05
CA ASN A 58 17.28 0.39 -10.90
C ASN A 58 17.07 -0.03 -9.45
N SER A 59 15.96 -0.71 -9.13
CA SER A 59 15.67 -1.13 -7.74
C SER A 59 15.12 -2.55 -7.66
N THR A 60 14.85 -3.06 -6.46
CA THR A 60 14.00 -4.25 -6.24
C THR A 60 12.56 -3.99 -6.64
N ALA A 61 11.83 -5.06 -6.97
CA ALA A 61 10.40 -4.96 -7.22
C ALA A 61 9.65 -4.59 -5.92
N ALA A 62 8.56 -3.83 -6.03
CA ALA A 62 7.77 -3.38 -4.89
C ALA A 62 6.42 -2.78 -5.32
N TYR A 63 5.44 -2.82 -4.43
CA TYR A 63 4.22 -2.02 -4.53
C TYR A 63 4.38 -0.78 -3.65
N LEU A 64 4.25 0.42 -4.23
CA LEU A 64 4.33 1.68 -3.50
C LEU A 64 3.01 2.43 -3.62
N ILE A 65 2.56 3.00 -2.51
CA ILE A 65 1.35 3.82 -2.44
C ILE A 65 1.77 5.24 -2.02
N LEU A 66 1.49 6.22 -2.87
CA LEU A 66 1.71 7.63 -2.60
C LEU A 66 0.37 8.36 -2.52
N CYS A 67 0.19 9.24 -1.54
CA CYS A 67 -1.05 9.98 -1.34
C CYS A 67 -0.79 11.49 -1.26
N GLN A 68 -1.59 12.23 -2.02
CA GLN A 68 -1.83 13.66 -1.87
C GLN A 68 -3.22 13.87 -1.24
N PRO A 69 -3.59 15.10 -0.81
CA PRO A 69 -4.91 15.39 -0.26
C PRO A 69 -6.10 15.00 -1.15
N ASP A 70 -5.90 15.00 -2.47
CA ASP A 70 -6.94 14.84 -3.50
C ASP A 70 -6.63 13.72 -4.52
N ARG A 71 -5.46 13.07 -4.40
CA ARG A 71 -5.00 12.03 -5.34
C ARG A 71 -4.26 10.91 -4.64
N VAL A 72 -4.40 9.70 -5.16
CA VAL A 72 -3.61 8.52 -4.76
C VAL A 72 -2.94 7.91 -5.99
N PHE A 73 -1.73 7.42 -5.81
CA PHE A 73 -0.94 6.72 -6.81
C PHE A 73 -0.55 5.36 -6.28
N VAL A 74 -0.77 4.30 -7.06
CA VAL A 74 -0.21 2.96 -6.84
C VAL A 74 0.82 2.71 -7.92
N ILE A 75 2.02 2.32 -7.50
CA ILE A 75 3.17 2.08 -8.36
C ILE A 75 3.56 0.61 -8.21
N GLU A 76 3.45 -0.16 -9.30
CA GLU A 76 4.00 -1.51 -9.40
C GLU A 76 5.41 -1.38 -9.96
N LYS A 77 6.40 -1.40 -9.07
CA LYS A 77 7.81 -1.18 -9.40
C LYS A 77 8.46 -2.50 -9.77
N ASP A 78 9.15 -2.52 -10.90
CA ASP A 78 10.01 -3.61 -11.37
C ASP A 78 11.49 -3.24 -11.29
N HIS A 79 12.41 -4.00 -11.90
CA HIS A 79 13.83 -3.62 -11.85
C HIS A 79 14.11 -2.27 -12.51
N ARG A 80 13.59 -2.02 -13.72
CA ARG A 80 13.90 -0.84 -14.57
C ARG A 80 12.67 -0.13 -15.14
N SER A 81 11.50 -0.54 -14.68
CA SER A 81 10.20 -0.08 -15.15
C SER A 81 9.27 0.06 -13.95
N ALA A 82 8.18 0.79 -14.15
CA ALA A 82 7.07 0.79 -13.22
C ALA A 82 5.75 0.97 -13.99
N SER A 83 4.69 0.34 -13.51
CA SER A 83 3.32 0.68 -13.87
C SER A 83 2.78 1.65 -12.82
N ILE A 84 2.01 2.67 -13.24
CA ILE A 84 1.44 3.66 -12.33
C ILE A 84 -0.05 3.75 -12.59
N ARG A 85 -0.83 3.62 -11.52
CA ARG A 85 -2.27 3.88 -11.51
C ARG A 85 -2.55 5.07 -10.61
N GLU A 86 -3.47 5.93 -11.03
CA GLU A 86 -3.91 7.08 -10.24
C GLU A 86 -5.43 7.10 -10.07
N SER A 87 -5.89 7.70 -8.98
CA SER A 87 -7.31 7.88 -8.67
C SER A 87 -7.49 9.11 -7.77
N ASP A 88 -8.63 9.78 -7.92
CA ASP A 88 -9.07 10.92 -7.09
C ASP A 88 -10.03 10.49 -5.97
N THR A 89 -10.33 9.19 -5.86
CA THR A 89 -11.34 8.68 -4.93
C THR A 89 -10.84 7.50 -4.11
N PHE A 90 -10.49 6.40 -4.78
CA PHE A 90 -10.12 5.16 -4.13
C PHE A 90 -9.20 4.34 -5.02
N LEU A 91 -8.17 3.76 -4.41
CA LEU A 91 -7.24 2.86 -5.06
C LEU A 91 -6.70 1.87 -4.02
N THR A 92 -6.59 0.61 -4.40
CA THR A 92 -6.10 -0.48 -3.56
C THR A 92 -4.90 -1.16 -4.22
N ALA A 93 -3.99 -1.64 -3.38
CA ALA A 93 -2.86 -2.46 -3.77
C ALA A 93 -2.72 -3.59 -2.75
N TYR A 94 -2.50 -4.79 -3.25
CA TYR A 94 -2.19 -5.99 -2.48
C TYR A 94 -0.88 -6.57 -3.01
N ASN A 95 -0.62 -7.84 -2.73
CA ASN A 95 0.59 -8.53 -3.13
C ASN A 95 0.42 -9.22 -4.50
N HIS A 96 -0.10 -8.51 -5.51
CA HIS A 96 -0.23 -8.98 -6.90
C HIS A 96 -0.30 -7.78 -7.86
N ASP A 97 -0.02 -8.01 -9.15
CA ASP A 97 -0.11 -6.97 -10.18
C ASP A 97 -1.54 -6.88 -10.73
N VAL A 98 -1.94 -5.72 -11.24
CA VAL A 98 -3.27 -5.57 -11.87
C VAL A 98 -3.50 -6.52 -13.03
N LYS A 99 -2.45 -6.84 -13.80
CA LYS A 99 -2.56 -7.81 -14.91
C LYS A 99 -3.00 -9.20 -14.43
N ASP A 100 -2.69 -9.53 -13.17
CA ASP A 100 -3.05 -10.81 -12.57
C ASP A 100 -4.53 -10.85 -12.15
N GLU A 101 -5.17 -9.68 -12.01
CA GLU A 101 -6.61 -9.58 -11.74
C GLU A 101 -7.44 -9.88 -12.99
N ASP A 102 -6.93 -9.49 -14.16
CA ASP A 102 -7.57 -9.78 -15.45
C ASP A 102 -7.44 -11.26 -15.83
N ASN A 103 -6.35 -11.91 -15.38
CA ASN A 103 -6.11 -13.33 -15.63
C ASN A 103 -5.49 -14.05 -14.40
N PRO A 104 -6.32 -14.38 -13.39
CA PRO A 104 -5.86 -15.04 -12.17
C PRO A 104 -5.19 -16.40 -12.41
N ALA A 105 -5.58 -17.09 -13.47
CA ALA A 105 -5.06 -18.42 -13.80
C ALA A 105 -3.55 -18.40 -14.11
N HIS A 106 -3.05 -17.31 -14.70
CA HIS A 106 -1.63 -17.17 -15.01
C HIS A 106 -0.79 -17.04 -13.73
N LEU A 107 -1.27 -16.27 -12.76
CA LEU A 107 -0.58 -16.10 -11.49
C LEU A 107 -0.63 -17.39 -10.65
N GLN A 108 -1.77 -18.09 -10.67
CA GLN A 108 -1.92 -19.40 -10.02
C GLN A 108 -0.97 -20.45 -10.63
N GLN A 109 -0.85 -20.48 -11.96
CA GLN A 109 0.07 -21.38 -12.65
C GLN A 109 1.52 -21.05 -12.29
N ALA A 110 1.93 -19.78 -12.36
CA ALA A 110 3.28 -19.36 -11.99
C ALA A 110 3.61 -19.71 -10.53
N ALA A 111 2.64 -19.56 -9.62
CA ALA A 111 2.81 -19.93 -8.23
C ALA A 111 2.89 -21.45 -8.03
N ALA A 112 2.15 -22.24 -8.79
CA ALA A 112 2.23 -23.71 -8.78
C ALA A 112 3.58 -24.22 -9.30
N GLU A 113 4.08 -23.64 -10.41
CA GLU A 113 5.41 -23.96 -10.97
C GLU A 113 6.53 -23.64 -9.97
N LEU A 114 6.40 -22.54 -9.21
CA LEU A 114 7.35 -22.21 -8.15
C LEU A 114 7.24 -23.20 -6.98
N ALA A 115 6.03 -23.64 -6.63
CA ALA A 115 5.76 -24.59 -5.54
C ALA A 115 6.30 -26.01 -5.78
N GLU A 116 6.66 -26.37 -7.03
CA GLU A 116 7.37 -27.63 -7.33
C GLU A 116 8.83 -27.62 -6.84
N GLY A 117 9.36 -26.47 -6.41
CA GLY A 117 10.63 -26.37 -5.69
C GLY A 117 10.49 -26.66 -4.19
N ASP A 118 11.50 -27.34 -3.62
CA ASP A 118 11.57 -27.83 -2.22
C ASP A 118 11.34 -26.78 -1.09
N ASP A 119 11.16 -25.49 -1.43
CA ASP A 119 11.11 -24.36 -0.48
C ASP A 119 9.94 -23.38 -0.76
N ALA A 120 8.97 -23.78 -1.59
CA ALA A 120 7.92 -22.89 -2.10
C ALA A 120 6.48 -23.32 -1.76
N THR A 121 6.31 -24.27 -0.84
CA THR A 121 5.00 -24.69 -0.33
C THR A 121 4.29 -23.49 0.30
N GLY A 122 3.18 -23.03 -0.31
CA GLY A 122 2.35 -21.92 0.18
C GLY A 122 2.33 -20.66 -0.71
N MET A 123 3.18 -20.56 -1.74
CA MET A 123 3.17 -19.36 -2.62
C MET A 123 1.86 -19.21 -3.41
N ALA A 124 1.28 -20.32 -3.85
CA ALA A 124 -0.02 -20.35 -4.54
C ALA A 124 -1.16 -19.85 -3.63
N ASP A 125 -1.14 -20.24 -2.36
CA ASP A 125 -2.13 -19.81 -1.39
C ASP A 125 -1.99 -18.31 -1.10
N LEU A 126 -0.75 -17.82 -0.91
CA LEU A 126 -0.47 -16.38 -0.71
C LEU A 126 -0.99 -15.53 -1.86
N VAL A 127 -0.79 -15.98 -3.10
CA VAL A 127 -1.31 -15.36 -4.32
C VAL A 127 -2.84 -15.34 -4.32
N ALA A 128 -3.49 -16.49 -4.07
CA ALA A 128 -4.94 -16.60 -4.09
C ALA A 128 -5.57 -15.69 -3.03
N TYR A 129 -5.04 -15.73 -1.80
CA TYR A 129 -5.45 -14.85 -0.72
C TYR A 129 -5.23 -13.37 -1.04
N SER A 130 -4.18 -13.03 -1.79
CA SER A 130 -3.94 -11.64 -2.23
C SER A 130 -5.09 -11.12 -3.10
N LEU A 131 -5.55 -11.91 -4.07
CA LEU A 131 -6.67 -11.58 -4.97
C LEU A 131 -8.00 -11.49 -4.22
N GLU A 132 -8.32 -12.49 -3.38
CA GLU A 132 -9.55 -12.53 -2.59
C GLU A 132 -9.68 -11.34 -1.64
N ARG A 133 -8.61 -11.01 -0.91
CA ARG A 133 -8.61 -9.86 0.01
C ARG A 133 -8.82 -8.54 -0.71
N LYS A 134 -8.23 -8.38 -1.90
CA LYS A 134 -8.49 -7.19 -2.72
C LYS A 134 -9.96 -7.12 -3.12
N HIS A 135 -10.49 -8.20 -3.66
CA HIS A 135 -11.88 -8.27 -4.11
C HIS A 135 -12.85 -7.88 -2.98
N ASP A 136 -12.63 -8.42 -1.78
CA ASP A 136 -13.47 -8.13 -0.62
C ASP A 136 -13.38 -6.66 -0.16
N LEU A 137 -12.19 -6.07 -0.19
CA LEU A 137 -12.03 -4.64 0.12
C LEU A 137 -12.75 -3.76 -0.91
N ASP A 138 -12.61 -4.08 -2.19
CA ASP A 138 -13.28 -3.35 -3.27
C ASP A 138 -14.81 -3.45 -3.14
N ASP A 139 -15.33 -4.59 -2.71
CA ASP A 139 -16.76 -4.80 -2.47
C ASP A 139 -17.27 -4.11 -1.19
N LEU A 140 -16.47 -4.09 -0.12
CA LEU A 140 -16.73 -3.26 1.06
C LEU A 140 -16.83 -1.77 0.67
N TRP A 141 -15.88 -1.29 -0.13
CA TRP A 141 -15.89 0.08 -0.64
C TRP A 141 -17.14 0.37 -1.49
N LYS A 142 -17.43 -0.46 -2.51
CA LYS A 142 -18.62 -0.30 -3.39
C LYS A 142 -19.91 -0.28 -2.57
N ARG A 143 -20.06 -1.19 -1.60
CA ARG A 143 -21.24 -1.25 -0.72
C ARG A 143 -21.36 0.00 0.14
N CYS A 144 -20.24 0.47 0.72
CA CYS A 144 -20.21 1.68 1.52
C CYS A 144 -20.61 2.91 0.70
N VAL A 145 -20.02 3.09 -0.48
CA VAL A 145 -20.36 4.20 -1.39
C VAL A 145 -21.85 4.19 -1.74
N ARG A 146 -22.42 3.02 -2.08
CA ARG A 146 -23.86 2.88 -2.35
C ARG A 146 -24.71 3.22 -1.13
N ALA A 147 -24.30 2.80 0.07
CA ALA A 147 -25.01 3.12 1.31
C ALA A 147 -24.96 4.62 1.65
N CYS A 148 -23.78 5.25 1.53
CA CYS A 148 -23.59 6.67 1.77
C CYS A 148 -24.39 7.53 0.80
N LYS A 149 -24.41 7.19 -0.50
CA LYS A 149 -25.24 7.87 -1.51
C LYS A 149 -26.72 7.88 -1.12
N ARG A 150 -27.24 6.74 -0.67
CA ARG A 150 -28.64 6.63 -0.21
C ARG A 150 -28.91 7.44 1.05
N ARG A 151 -27.99 7.40 2.02
CA ARG A 151 -28.16 8.07 3.34
C ARG A 151 -28.08 9.59 3.25
N TYR A 152 -27.13 10.11 2.48
CA TYR A 152 -26.80 11.53 2.51
C TYR A 152 -27.36 12.32 1.32
N LYS A 153 -27.95 11.67 0.30
CA LYS A 153 -28.35 12.30 -0.98
C LYS A 153 -27.23 13.16 -1.62
N GLN A 154 -25.99 12.92 -1.22
CA GLN A 154 -24.81 13.67 -1.65
C GLN A 154 -24.33 13.14 -2.99
N ARG A 155 -23.83 14.03 -3.85
CA ARG A 155 -23.18 13.67 -5.12
C ARG A 155 -21.80 13.03 -4.90
N ASN A 156 -21.16 13.31 -3.77
CA ASN A 156 -19.81 12.85 -3.49
C ASN A 156 -19.82 11.46 -2.82
N ASN A 157 -18.93 10.57 -3.25
CA ASN A 157 -18.70 9.23 -2.68
C ASN A 157 -18.06 9.34 -1.29
N VAL A 158 -18.78 9.92 -0.31
CA VAL A 158 -18.21 10.18 1.01
C VAL A 158 -18.13 8.87 1.80
N VAL A 159 -16.93 8.30 1.87
CA VAL A 159 -16.58 7.24 2.82
C VAL A 159 -15.91 7.91 4.01
N THR A 160 -16.42 7.64 5.21
CA THR A 160 -15.92 8.29 6.43
C THR A 160 -14.76 7.51 7.03
N ARG A 161 -13.97 8.15 7.90
CA ARG A 161 -12.95 7.44 8.71
C ARG A 161 -13.54 6.25 9.46
N SER A 162 -14.76 6.35 9.97
CA SER A 162 -15.44 5.26 10.68
C SER A 162 -15.69 4.06 9.76
N ASP A 163 -16.01 4.30 8.50
CA ASP A 163 -16.20 3.23 7.52
C ASP A 163 -14.87 2.57 7.18
N VAL A 164 -13.78 3.34 7.00
CA VAL A 164 -12.44 2.80 6.78
C VAL A 164 -11.98 1.95 7.97
N VAL A 165 -12.25 2.37 9.21
CA VAL A 165 -11.94 1.56 10.41
C VAL A 165 -12.67 0.21 10.36
N LYS A 166 -13.93 0.17 9.88
CA LYS A 166 -14.66 -1.11 9.72
C LYS A 166 -14.04 -1.98 8.63
N PHE A 167 -13.55 -1.39 7.54
CA PHE A 167 -12.86 -2.15 6.50
C PHE A 167 -11.60 -2.81 7.08
N LEU A 168 -10.81 -2.06 7.85
CA LEU A 168 -9.58 -2.56 8.48
C LEU A 168 -9.82 -3.55 9.63
N GLN A 169 -11.07 -3.72 10.06
CA GLN A 169 -11.47 -4.70 11.09
C GLN A 169 -12.19 -5.91 10.50
N ASN A 170 -12.41 -5.95 9.18
CA ASN A 170 -12.98 -7.10 8.52
C ASN A 170 -11.97 -8.27 8.53
N ASP A 171 -12.44 -9.49 8.84
CA ASP A 171 -11.58 -10.66 9.04
C ASP A 171 -10.92 -11.18 7.75
N MET A 172 -11.44 -10.82 6.57
CA MET A 172 -10.73 -11.11 5.32
C MET A 172 -9.57 -10.14 5.11
N ILE A 173 -9.72 -8.88 5.54
CA ILE A 173 -8.67 -7.87 5.42
C ILE A 173 -7.61 -8.03 6.52
N ARG A 174 -8.05 -8.30 7.74
CA ARG A 174 -7.22 -8.56 8.92
C ARG A 174 -7.12 -10.06 9.16
N ASN A 175 -5.95 -10.62 8.86
CA ASN A 175 -5.61 -12.03 9.10
C ASN A 175 -4.62 -12.19 10.26
N GLU A 176 -4.24 -13.45 10.56
CA GLU A 176 -3.21 -13.82 11.56
C GLU A 176 -1.84 -13.17 11.33
N GLU A 177 -1.50 -12.78 10.10
CA GLU A 177 -0.25 -12.11 9.76
C GLU A 177 -0.31 -10.57 9.94
N THR A 178 -1.49 -10.03 10.24
CA THR A 178 -1.69 -8.58 10.36
C THR A 178 -1.20 -8.08 11.72
N HIS A 179 -0.01 -7.47 11.75
CA HIS A 179 0.60 -6.97 12.99
C HIS A 179 0.00 -5.62 13.44
N TYR A 180 -0.33 -4.74 12.50
CA TYR A 180 -0.89 -3.43 12.79
C TYR A 180 -1.67 -2.87 11.60
N ALA A 181 -2.54 -1.89 11.86
CA ALA A 181 -3.26 -1.13 10.85
C ALA A 181 -3.20 0.37 11.16
N VAL A 182 -3.16 1.21 10.12
CA VAL A 182 -3.00 2.67 10.23
C VAL A 182 -3.90 3.39 9.24
N ILE A 183 -4.47 4.52 9.65
CA ILE A 183 -5.09 5.51 8.77
C ILE A 183 -4.31 6.82 8.91
N MET A 184 -3.88 7.36 7.77
CA MET A 184 -3.12 8.61 7.68
C MET A 184 -3.94 9.65 6.90
N ASP A 185 -3.78 10.92 7.25
CA ASP A 185 -4.32 12.06 6.51
C ASP A 185 -3.16 12.78 5.81
N PRO A 186 -3.06 12.70 4.47
CA PRO A 186 -1.97 13.33 3.72
C PRO A 186 -2.07 14.87 3.69
N LYS A 187 -3.23 15.46 3.98
CA LYS A 187 -3.41 16.91 4.08
C LYS A 187 -2.89 17.44 5.39
N GLU A 188 -3.17 16.75 6.49
CA GLU A 188 -2.65 17.13 7.80
C GLU A 188 -1.23 16.61 8.09
N GLY A 189 -0.76 15.63 7.31
CA GLY A 189 0.52 14.95 7.56
C GLY A 189 0.50 14.13 8.86
N LYS A 190 -0.67 13.63 9.29
CA LYS A 190 -0.85 12.97 10.59
C LYS A 190 -1.38 11.55 10.47
N VAL A 191 -0.98 10.71 11.43
CA VAL A 191 -1.67 9.45 11.71
C VAL A 191 -2.95 9.75 12.50
N THR A 192 -4.11 9.49 11.90
CA THR A 192 -5.42 9.81 12.49
C THR A 192 -6.05 8.63 13.23
N TRP A 193 -5.56 7.42 12.99
CA TRP A 193 -5.93 6.21 13.70
C TRP A 193 -4.84 5.15 13.52
N ARG A 194 -4.59 4.35 14.56
CA ARG A 194 -3.71 3.18 14.49
C ARG A 194 -4.17 2.11 15.46
N ARG A 195 -3.88 0.85 15.14
CA ARG A 195 -4.11 -0.30 16.02
C ARG A 195 -3.00 -1.32 15.82
N ALA A 196 -2.44 -1.82 16.92
CA ALA A 196 -1.60 -3.01 16.92
C ALA A 196 -2.47 -4.22 17.27
N TYR A 197 -2.13 -5.38 16.71
CA TYR A 197 -2.77 -6.65 17.01
C TYR A 197 -1.78 -7.53 17.74
N GLU A 198 -2.23 -8.17 18.81
CA GLU A 198 -1.42 -9.13 19.54
C GLU A 198 -1.24 -10.38 18.68
N HIS A 199 -0.01 -10.87 18.63
CA HIS A 199 0.25 -12.17 18.05
C HIS A 199 -0.37 -13.21 18.97
N VAL A 200 -1.42 -13.89 18.52
CA VAL A 200 -1.93 -15.07 19.21
C VAL A 200 -0.93 -16.18 18.92
N GLY A 201 0.17 -16.21 19.67
CA GLY A 201 1.09 -17.33 19.61
C GLY A 201 0.33 -18.60 20.00
N GLU A 202 0.56 -19.70 19.28
CA GLU A 202 0.09 -21.03 19.65
C GLU A 202 0.57 -21.37 21.08
N SER A 203 -0.21 -20.95 22.06
CA SER A 203 0.07 -21.15 23.48
C SER A 203 -1.00 -22.10 24.00
N GLU A 204 -0.56 -23.35 24.12
CA GLU A 204 -1.07 -24.35 25.03
C GLU A 204 -2.51 -24.81 24.78
N GLY A 205 -2.60 -25.88 23.98
CA GLY A 205 -3.69 -26.84 24.07
C GLY A 205 -3.90 -27.21 25.54
N CYS A 206 -4.99 -26.69 26.09
CA CYS A 206 -5.50 -26.92 27.42
C CYS A 206 -5.43 -28.42 27.74
N SER A 207 -4.49 -28.80 28.61
CA SER A 207 -4.59 -30.02 29.38
C SER A 207 -5.89 -29.97 30.16
N THR A 208 -6.90 -30.67 29.65
CA THR A 208 -8.13 -30.91 30.40
C THR A 208 -8.13 -32.39 30.75
N GLU A 209 -8.16 -32.60 32.04
CA GLU A 209 -8.16 -33.85 32.79
C GLU A 209 -9.21 -34.85 32.27
N GLU A 210 -8.83 -36.13 32.18
CA GLU A 210 -9.79 -37.23 32.31
C GLU A 210 -9.18 -38.34 33.19
N ASN A 211 -9.70 -38.39 34.43
CA ASN A 211 -9.84 -39.50 35.40
C ASN A 211 -8.71 -40.51 35.63
#